data_AF-A0A9Q3HMD6-F1
#
_entry.id   AF-A0A9Q3HMD6-F1
#
_cell.length_a   1.000
_cell.length_b   1.000
_cell.length_c   1.000
_cell.angle_alpha   90.00
_cell.angle_beta   90.00
_cell.angle_gamma   90.00
#
_symmetry.space_group_name_H-M   'P 1'
#
loop_
_entity.id
_entity.type
_entity.pdbx_description
1 polymer ?
#
loop_
_entity_poly.entity_id
_entity_poly.type
_entity_poly.pdbx_seq_one_letter_code
_entity_poly.pdbx_strand_id
1 'polypeptide(L)'
;MTEERVKEYEELKNSLTTASFVLMLYWKLPFKLYIDACGEGLGAALHQTQIINEKPVEGPICSISRQMKPTEARDEPSQTGSLCLVWALEKLHYYLDGKVFDIITDSNAVKSLFNMKTANRHMLRWQVSIQEYRVNMTIVHKYCNIPKSSDGISRWALVNTAENPAWVPQE
;
A
#
# COMPACT_ATOMS: atom_id res chain seq x y z
N MET A 1 -0.21 31.57 -9.72
CA MET A 1 -0.91 30.44 -10.35
C MET A 1 -1.75 31.04 -11.48
N THR A 2 -1.53 30.66 -12.75
CA THR A 2 -2.26 31.25 -13.89
C THR A 2 -3.65 30.61 -14.04
N GLU A 3 -4.62 31.35 -14.57
CA GLU A 3 -6.01 30.88 -14.75
C GLU A 3 -6.07 29.61 -15.62
N GLU A 4 -5.24 29.54 -16.67
CA GLU A 4 -5.11 28.37 -17.53
C GLU A 4 -4.71 27.11 -16.76
N ARG A 5 -3.75 27.21 -15.83
CA ARG A 5 -3.29 26.07 -15.02
C ARG A 5 -4.34 25.59 -14.03
N VAL A 6 -5.19 26.49 -13.53
CA VAL A 6 -6.29 26.10 -12.65
C VAL A 6 -7.34 25.33 -13.44
N LYS A 7 -7.65 25.77 -14.67
CA LYS A 7 -8.59 25.09 -15.55
C LYS A 7 -8.09 23.69 -15.94
N GLU A 8 -6.84 23.56 -16.35
CA GLU A 8 -6.21 22.26 -16.66
C GLU A 8 -6.22 21.32 -15.44
N TYR A 9 -5.95 21.85 -14.25
CA TYR A 9 -5.99 21.06 -13.02
C TYR A 9 -7.40 20.54 -12.71
N GLU A 10 -8.43 21.38 -12.83
CA GLU A 10 -9.82 20.95 -12.61
C GLU A 10 -10.29 19.94 -13.67
N GLU A 11 -9.88 20.11 -14.93
CA GLU A 11 -10.14 19.13 -15.99
C GLU A 11 -9.48 17.78 -15.69
N LEU A 12 -8.21 17.78 -15.26
CA LEU A 12 -7.50 16.57 -14.85
C LEU A 12 -8.18 15.90 -13.66
N LYS A 13 -8.56 16.68 -12.65
CA LYS A 13 -9.27 16.19 -11.47
C LYS A 13 -10.59 15.54 -11.85
N ASN A 14 -11.39 16.18 -12.70
CA ASN A 14 -12.65 15.63 -13.20
C ASN A 14 -12.45 14.37 -14.03
N SER A 15 -11.40 14.32 -14.87
CA SER A 15 -11.06 13.12 -15.62
C SER A 15 -10.70 11.95 -14.69
N LEU A 16 -9.90 12.22 -13.65
CA LEU A 16 -9.50 11.22 -12.65
C LEU A 16 -10.67 10.72 -11.79
N THR A 17 -11.64 11.57 -11.45
CA THR A 17 -12.79 11.19 -10.63
C THR A 17 -13.91 10.51 -11.42
N THR A 18 -14.04 10.82 -12.72
CA THR A 18 -15.10 10.28 -13.58
C THR A 18 -14.70 8.97 -14.27
N ALA A 19 -13.40 8.78 -14.54
CA ALA A 19 -12.90 7.53 -15.11
C ALA A 19 -12.94 6.42 -14.05
N SER A 20 -13.61 5.30 -14.35
CA SER A 20 -13.51 4.09 -13.54
C SER A 20 -12.13 3.46 -13.76
N PHE A 21 -11.13 3.95 -13.02
CA PHE A 21 -9.75 3.45 -13.05
C PHE A 21 -9.59 2.13 -12.27
N VAL A 22 -10.62 1.74 -11.52
CA VAL A 22 -10.61 0.54 -10.68
C VAL A 22 -11.02 -0.68 -11.49
N LEU A 23 -10.15 -1.69 -11.51
CA LEU A 23 -10.45 -2.97 -12.15
C LEU A 23 -11.42 -3.80 -11.31
N MET A 24 -12.29 -4.54 -11.99
CA MET A 24 -13.15 -5.52 -11.34
C MET A 24 -12.30 -6.66 -10.74
N LEU A 25 -12.62 -7.09 -9.53
CA LEU A 25 -11.90 -8.15 -8.84
C LEU A 25 -12.11 -9.53 -9.47
N TYR A 26 -11.01 -10.23 -9.80
CA TYR A 26 -11.04 -11.64 -10.21
C TYR A 26 -10.26 -12.53 -9.23
N TRP A 27 -10.98 -13.30 -8.41
CA TRP A 27 -10.43 -14.13 -7.31
C TRP A 27 -9.43 -15.23 -7.71
N LYS A 28 -9.34 -15.56 -9.00
CA LYS A 28 -8.47 -16.62 -9.53
C LYS A 28 -7.10 -16.11 -9.96
N LEU A 29 -6.94 -14.80 -10.13
CA LEU A 29 -5.69 -14.20 -10.59
C LEU A 29 -4.87 -13.74 -9.37
N PRO A 30 -3.53 -13.77 -9.45
CA PRO A 30 -2.66 -13.32 -8.36
C PRO A 30 -2.79 -11.81 -8.14
N PHE A 31 -2.49 -11.37 -6.92
CA PHE A 31 -2.49 -9.95 -6.56
C PHE A 31 -1.08 -9.36 -6.53
N LYS A 32 -1.02 -8.05 -6.68
CA LYS A 32 0.17 -7.24 -6.43
C LYS A 32 -0.17 -6.17 -5.41
N LEU A 33 0.46 -6.23 -4.25
CA LEU A 33 0.29 -5.25 -3.20
C LEU A 33 1.44 -4.24 -3.27
N TYR A 34 1.15 -3.03 -3.72
CA TYR A 34 2.08 -1.92 -3.65
C TYR A 34 1.94 -1.25 -2.29
N ILE A 35 3.05 -1.18 -1.56
CA ILE A 35 3.09 -0.46 -0.28
C ILE A 35 4.08 0.69 -0.39
N ASP A 36 3.70 1.81 0.22
CA ASP A 36 4.57 2.95 0.39
C ASP A 36 4.31 3.62 1.74
N ALA A 37 5.38 4.15 2.33
CA ALA A 37 5.33 4.79 3.63
C ALA A 37 6.24 6.01 3.64
N CYS A 38 5.70 7.15 4.03
CA CYS A 38 6.44 8.39 4.17
C CYS A 38 6.19 8.96 5.57
N GLY A 39 7.00 9.89 6.06
CA GLY A 39 6.86 10.42 7.43
C GLY A 39 5.48 11.02 7.79
N GLU A 40 4.61 11.27 6.81
CA GLU A 40 3.25 11.79 7.01
C GLU A 40 2.17 10.70 7.02
N GLY A 41 2.37 9.59 6.29
CA GLY A 41 1.30 8.66 6.00
C GLY A 41 1.74 7.32 5.42
N LEU A 42 0.83 6.35 5.56
CA LEU A 42 0.92 5.01 5.02
C LEU A 42 -0.03 4.89 3.83
N GLY A 43 0.43 4.29 2.75
CA GLY A 43 -0.37 4.02 1.55
C GLY A 43 -0.17 2.59 1.07
N ALA A 44 -1.26 1.92 0.72
CA ALA A 44 -1.21 0.65 0.04
C ALA A 44 -2.23 0.59 -1.10
N ALA A 45 -1.83 -0.02 -2.22
CA ALA A 45 -2.68 -0.21 -3.38
C ALA A 45 -2.62 -1.68 -3.81
N LEU A 46 -3.78 -2.34 -3.79
CA LEU A 46 -3.97 -3.69 -4.26
C LEU A 46 -4.28 -3.66 -5.75
N HIS A 47 -3.40 -4.25 -6.54
CA HIS A 47 -3.47 -4.31 -7.99
C HIS A 47 -3.65 -5.74 -8.48
N GLN A 48 -4.13 -5.86 -9.71
CA GLN A 48 -4.20 -7.12 -10.43
C GLN A 48 -3.90 -6.90 -11.90
N THR A 49 -3.26 -7.90 -12.52
CA THR A 49 -3.03 -7.92 -13.96
C THR A 49 -4.11 -8.77 -14.62
N GLN A 50 -4.87 -8.18 -15.53
CA GLN A 50 -5.99 -8.81 -16.25
C GLN A 50 -5.79 -8.66 -17.76
N ILE A 51 -6.37 -9.56 -18.54
CA ILE A 51 -6.36 -9.42 -20.01
C ILE A 51 -7.62 -8.65 -20.40
N ILE A 52 -7.44 -7.44 -20.92
CA ILE A 52 -8.50 -6.58 -21.43
C ILE A 52 -8.16 -6.29 -22.89
N ASN A 53 -9.08 -6.57 -23.81
CA ASN A 53 -8.87 -6.40 -25.26
C ASN A 53 -7.57 -7.07 -25.73
N GLU A 54 -7.35 -8.32 -25.32
CA GLU A 54 -6.16 -9.15 -25.65
C GLU A 54 -4.82 -8.61 -25.15
N LYS A 55 -4.83 -7.55 -24.32
CA LYS A 55 -3.61 -6.97 -23.74
C LYS A 55 -3.60 -7.13 -22.23
N PRO A 56 -2.44 -7.45 -21.62
CA PRO A 56 -2.30 -7.42 -20.18
C PRO A 56 -2.37 -5.97 -19.69
N VAL A 57 -3.37 -5.68 -18.87
CA VAL A 57 -3.56 -4.40 -18.20
C VAL A 57 -3.44 -4.64 -16.70
N GLU A 58 -2.55 -3.89 -16.05
CA GLU A 58 -2.47 -3.84 -14.61
C GLU A 58 -3.19 -2.60 -14.09
N GLY A 59 -4.07 -2.78 -13.11
CA GLY A 59 -4.79 -1.68 -12.49
C GLY A 59 -5.15 -1.96 -11.04
N PRO A 60 -5.49 -0.91 -10.28
CA PRO A 60 -5.88 -1.03 -8.88
C PRO A 60 -7.27 -1.65 -8.76
N ILE A 61 -7.45 -2.49 -7.76
CA ILE A 61 -8.76 -2.98 -7.29
C ILE A 61 -9.20 -2.19 -6.08
N CYS A 62 -8.26 -1.91 -5.17
CA CYS A 62 -8.52 -1.19 -3.93
C CYS A 62 -7.27 -0.43 -3.53
N SER A 63 -7.45 0.80 -3.05
CA SER A 63 -6.38 1.61 -2.48
C SER A 63 -6.80 2.04 -1.07
N ILE A 64 -5.89 1.96 -0.13
CA ILE A 64 -6.08 2.35 1.26
C ILE A 64 -4.95 3.29 1.69
N SER A 65 -5.29 4.25 2.53
CA SER A 65 -4.29 5.09 3.20
C SER A 65 -4.76 5.55 4.56
N ARG A 66 -3.79 5.91 5.38
CA ARG A 66 -4.04 6.62 6.62
C ARG A 66 -2.85 7.48 7.00
N GLN A 67 -3.11 8.59 7.68
CA GLN A 67 -2.07 9.35 8.34
C GLN A 67 -1.40 8.53 9.44
N MET A 68 -0.12 8.78 9.64
CA MET A 68 0.61 8.21 10.76
C MET A 68 0.10 8.76 12.08
N LYS A 69 0.13 7.91 13.11
CA LYS A 69 -0.05 8.38 14.48
C LYS A 69 1.21 9.13 14.93
N PRO A 70 1.09 10.07 15.89
CA PRO A 70 2.23 10.78 16.45
C PRO A 70 3.32 9.86 17.02
N THR A 71 2.96 8.68 17.53
CA THR A 71 3.90 7.68 18.03
C THR A 71 4.65 6.98 16.88
N GLU A 72 3.93 6.61 15.81
CA GLU A 72 4.50 5.95 14.63
C GLU A 72 5.40 6.89 13.82
N ALA A 73 5.05 8.18 13.78
CA ALA A 73 5.85 9.20 13.11
C ALA A 73 7.24 9.43 13.76
N ARG A 74 7.45 8.93 14.98
CA ARG A 74 8.75 8.97 15.68
C ARG A 74 9.58 7.72 15.44
N ASP A 75 9.01 6.68 14.81
CA ASP A 75 9.74 5.45 14.52
C ASP A 75 10.80 5.71 13.45
N GLU A 76 11.84 4.86 13.46
CA GLU A 76 12.92 4.94 12.47
C GLU A 76 12.37 4.66 11.06
N PRO A 77 12.85 5.34 10.00
CA PRO A 77 12.40 5.10 8.63
C PRO A 77 12.50 3.63 8.17
N SER A 78 13.44 2.87 8.73
CA SER A 78 13.57 1.43 8.50
C SER A 78 12.38 0.62 9.03
N GLN A 79 11.76 1.08 10.12
CA GLN A 79 10.59 0.44 10.75
C GLN A 79 9.29 0.86 10.06
N THR A 80 9.23 2.08 9.53
CA THR A 80 8.05 2.65 8.88
C THR A 80 7.55 1.82 7.69
N GLY A 81 8.46 1.32 6.86
CA GLY A 81 8.09 0.44 5.74
C GLY A 81 7.50 -0.90 6.20
N SER A 82 8.05 -1.46 7.28
CA SER A 82 7.53 -2.70 7.88
C SER A 82 6.19 -2.50 8.56
N LEU A 83 5.99 -1.35 9.21
CA LEU A 83 4.69 -0.94 9.76
C LEU A 83 3.63 -0.86 8.66
N CYS A 84 3.97 -0.23 7.53
CA CYS A 84 3.08 -0.13 6.38
C CYS A 84 2.67 -1.51 5.87
N LEU A 85 3.64 -2.44 5.76
CA LEU A 85 3.35 -3.81 5.36
C LEU A 85 2.35 -4.48 6.30
N VAL A 86 2.63 -4.47 7.61
CA VAL A 86 1.78 -5.13 8.60
C VAL A 86 0.37 -4.56 8.58
N TRP A 87 0.26 -3.23 8.58
CA TRP A 87 -1.03 -2.54 8.49
C TRP A 87 -1.79 -2.89 7.21
N ALA A 88 -1.10 -2.92 6.06
CA ALA A 88 -1.73 -3.24 4.78
C ALA A 88 -2.24 -4.69 4.74
N LEU A 89 -1.47 -5.63 5.28
CA LEU A 89 -1.87 -7.05 5.39
C LEU A 89 -3.09 -7.22 6.31
N GLU A 90 -3.08 -6.58 7.48
CA GLU A 90 -4.22 -6.63 8.41
C GLU A 90 -5.49 -6.06 7.79
N LYS A 91 -5.39 -4.93 7.08
CA LYS A 91 -6.55 -4.29 6.44
C LYS A 91 -7.05 -5.02 5.21
N LEU A 92 -6.16 -5.66 4.46
CA LEU A 92 -6.49 -6.39 3.24
C LEU A 92 -6.56 -7.91 3.46
N HIS A 93 -6.63 -8.37 4.71
CA HIS A 93 -6.65 -9.79 5.08
C HIS A 93 -7.69 -10.57 4.25
N TYR A 94 -8.92 -10.07 4.14
CA TYR A 94 -10.00 -10.72 3.38
C TYR A 94 -9.71 -10.88 1.88
N TYR A 95 -8.80 -10.10 1.31
CA TYR A 95 -8.40 -10.23 -0.09
C TYR A 95 -7.20 -11.16 -0.27
N LEU A 96 -6.27 -11.16 0.70
CA LEU A 96 -4.97 -11.81 0.59
C LEU A 96 -4.94 -13.20 1.22
N ASP A 97 -5.87 -13.51 2.11
CA ASP A 97 -5.93 -14.82 2.77
C ASP A 97 -6.08 -15.97 1.76
N GLY A 98 -5.18 -16.95 1.86
CA GLY A 98 -5.09 -18.08 0.94
C GLY A 98 -4.74 -17.74 -0.52
N LYS A 99 -4.35 -16.50 -0.84
CA LYS A 99 -4.01 -16.06 -2.21
C LYS A 99 -2.51 -15.90 -2.39
N VAL A 100 -2.06 -16.09 -3.63
CA VAL A 100 -0.69 -15.79 -4.04
C VAL A 100 -0.59 -14.33 -4.42
N PHE A 101 0.34 -13.62 -3.82
CA PHE A 101 0.54 -12.20 -4.09
C PHE A 101 1.99 -11.76 -3.94
N ASP A 102 2.33 -10.72 -4.70
CA ASP A 102 3.62 -10.06 -4.63
C ASP A 102 3.49 -8.75 -3.86
N ILE A 103 4.38 -8.50 -2.92
CA ILE A 103 4.54 -7.19 -2.29
C ILE A 103 5.60 -6.43 -3.05
N ILE A 104 5.25 -5.23 -3.51
CA ILE A 104 6.18 -4.31 -4.13
C ILE A 104 6.43 -3.13 -3.19
N THR A 105 7.69 -2.88 -2.89
CA THR A 105 8.14 -1.78 -2.02
C THR A 105 9.50 -1.25 -2.49
N ASP A 106 9.80 0.01 -2.18
CA ASP A 106 11.10 0.65 -2.38
C ASP A 106 11.97 0.57 -1.12
N SER A 107 11.41 0.06 -0.01
CA SER A 107 12.14 -0.10 1.23
C SER A 107 12.83 -1.45 1.31
N ASN A 108 14.17 -1.42 1.37
CA ASN A 108 14.96 -2.61 1.68
C ASN A 108 14.72 -3.13 3.10
N ALA A 109 14.18 -2.29 3.99
CA ALA A 109 13.96 -2.65 5.38
C ALA A 109 12.89 -3.74 5.52
N VAL A 110 11.88 -3.74 4.64
CA VAL A 110 10.84 -4.78 4.57
C VAL A 110 11.43 -6.15 4.24
N LYS A 111 12.42 -6.20 3.34
CA LYS A 111 13.16 -7.44 3.06
C LYS A 111 13.99 -7.88 4.26
N SER A 112 14.60 -6.92 4.96
CA SER A 112 15.44 -7.21 6.12
C SER A 112 14.64 -7.74 7.31
N LEU A 113 13.35 -7.39 7.43
CA LEU A 113 12.47 -7.78 8.54
C LEU A 113 12.50 -9.29 8.81
N PHE A 114 12.62 -10.15 7.79
CA PHE A 114 12.63 -11.61 7.96
C PHE A 114 13.99 -12.19 8.34
N ASN A 115 15.08 -11.44 8.15
CA ASN A 115 16.45 -11.92 8.33
C ASN A 115 17.14 -11.30 9.56
N MET A 116 16.46 -10.42 10.30
CA MET A 116 17.02 -9.75 11.47
C MET A 116 17.18 -10.72 12.65
N LYS A 117 18.42 -10.87 13.14
CA LYS A 117 18.76 -11.69 14.32
C LYS A 117 18.43 -11.01 15.65
N THR A 118 18.41 -9.68 15.68
CA THR A 118 18.14 -8.87 16.89
C THR A 118 16.94 -7.98 16.63
N ALA A 119 15.74 -8.57 16.62
CA ALA A 119 14.50 -7.84 16.38
C ALA A 119 14.01 -7.17 17.67
N ASN A 120 13.64 -5.88 17.59
CA ASN A 120 12.92 -5.18 18.65
C ASN A 120 11.57 -5.89 18.90
N ARG A 121 10.99 -5.76 20.10
CA ARG A 121 9.71 -6.38 20.48
C ARG A 121 8.59 -6.11 19.48
N HIS A 122 8.54 -4.90 18.90
CA HIS A 122 7.58 -4.55 17.84
C HIS A 122 7.81 -5.37 16.56
N MET A 123 9.06 -5.47 16.10
CA MET A 123 9.42 -6.26 14.92
C MET A 123 9.12 -7.75 15.11
N LEU A 124 9.35 -8.30 16.30
CA LEU A 124 9.01 -9.70 16.61
C LEU A 124 7.50 -9.95 16.48
N ARG A 125 6.66 -9.06 17.02
CA ARG A 125 5.20 -9.17 16.87
C ARG A 125 4.78 -9.11 15.41
N TRP A 126 5.38 -8.22 14.63
CA TRP A 126 5.12 -8.10 13.20
C TRP A 126 5.56 -9.33 12.42
N GLN A 127 6.74 -9.89 12.72
CA GLN A 127 7.21 -11.13 12.12
C GLN A 127 6.22 -12.27 12.34
N VAL A 128 5.66 -12.40 13.55
CA VAL A 128 4.66 -13.43 13.88
C VAL A 128 3.37 -13.21 13.08
N SER A 129 2.87 -11.97 13.02
CA SER A 129 1.68 -11.63 12.23
C SER A 129 1.87 -11.99 10.75
N ILE A 130 3.01 -11.65 10.16
CA ILE A 130 3.26 -11.91 8.73
C ILE A 130 3.50 -13.40 8.42
N GLN A 131 3.78 -14.26 9.40
CA GLN A 131 4.03 -15.68 9.15
C GLN A 131 2.86 -16.37 8.42
N GLU A 132 1.62 -15.93 8.67
CA GLU A 132 0.43 -16.52 8.04
C GLU A 132 0.45 -16.41 6.51
N TYR A 133 1.01 -15.32 5.96
CA TYR A 133 1.11 -15.11 4.51
C TYR A 133 2.40 -15.63 3.90
N ARG A 134 3.37 -16.08 4.71
CA ARG A 134 4.76 -16.27 4.30
C ARG A 134 4.93 -17.24 3.13
N VAL A 135 4.05 -18.23 3.03
CA VAL A 135 4.06 -19.28 1.98
C VAL A 135 3.65 -18.72 0.62
N ASN A 136 2.69 -17.79 0.60
CA ASN A 136 2.07 -17.29 -0.63
C ASN A 136 2.54 -15.89 -1.04
N MET A 137 3.41 -15.28 -0.23
CA MET A 137 3.84 -13.90 -0.32
C MET A 137 5.29 -13.80 -0.81
N THR A 138 5.49 -13.07 -1.91
CA THR A 138 6.84 -12.77 -2.44
C THR A 138 7.14 -11.28 -2.34
N ILE A 139 8.29 -10.91 -1.76
CA ILE A 139 8.68 -9.50 -1.61
C ILE A 139 9.62 -9.10 -2.75
N VAL A 140 9.15 -8.20 -3.59
CA VAL A 140 9.89 -7.62 -4.71
C VAL A 140 10.27 -6.19 -4.35
N HIS A 141 11.57 -5.95 -4.20
CA HIS A 141 12.07 -4.59 -4.07
C HIS A 141 12.21 -3.98 -5.46
N LYS A 142 11.59 -2.83 -5.69
CA LYS A 142 11.72 -2.07 -6.94
C LYS A 142 12.17 -0.65 -6.62
N TYR A 143 13.35 -0.28 -7.12
CA TYR A 143 13.86 1.07 -7.02
C TYR A 143 13.17 1.97 -8.06
N CYS A 144 12.59 3.10 -7.62
CA CYS A 144 12.12 4.22 -8.45
C CYS A 144 11.11 3.93 -9.58
N ASN A 145 10.50 2.73 -9.66
CA ASN A 145 9.53 2.37 -10.70
C ASN A 145 8.27 1.70 -10.14
N ILE A 146 7.88 2.12 -8.94
CA ILE A 146 6.64 1.75 -8.28
C ILE A 146 5.51 2.59 -8.90
N PRO A 147 4.32 2.03 -9.18
CA PRO A 147 3.18 2.82 -9.63
C PRO A 147 2.94 3.97 -8.66
N LYS A 148 2.95 5.18 -9.22
CA LYS A 148 2.81 6.47 -8.50
C LYS A 148 1.50 6.59 -7.70
N SER A 149 0.57 5.64 -7.89
CA SER A 149 -0.66 5.56 -7.11
C SER A 149 -0.39 5.32 -5.63
N SER A 150 0.60 4.51 -5.23
CA SER A 150 0.88 4.32 -3.80
C SER A 150 1.58 5.54 -3.19
N ASP A 151 2.50 6.16 -3.94
CA ASP A 151 3.23 7.38 -3.52
C ASP A 151 2.31 8.59 -3.34
N GLY A 152 1.36 8.80 -4.25
CA GLY A 152 0.39 9.89 -4.10
C GLY A 152 -0.46 9.74 -2.84
N ILE A 153 -0.89 8.52 -2.51
CA ILE A 153 -1.83 8.28 -1.41
C ILE A 153 -1.08 8.15 -0.07
N SER A 154 0.21 7.82 -0.06
CA SER A 154 1.05 7.90 1.15
C SER A 154 1.34 9.35 1.54
N ARG A 155 1.63 10.23 0.57
CA ARG A 155 1.93 11.66 0.77
C ARG A 155 0.70 12.51 1.09
N TRP A 156 -0.45 12.17 0.53
CA TRP A 156 -1.73 12.80 0.86
C TRP A 156 -2.69 11.79 1.51
N ALA A 157 -2.22 11.20 2.61
CA ALA A 157 -2.97 10.18 3.30
C ALA A 157 -4.24 10.73 3.97
N LEU A 158 -5.30 9.91 3.97
CA LEU A 158 -6.55 10.24 4.64
C LEU A 158 -6.35 10.35 6.16
N VAL A 159 -7.06 11.27 6.79
CA VAL A 159 -6.97 11.48 8.24
C VAL A 159 -7.31 10.18 8.97
N ASN A 160 -6.59 9.90 10.05
CA ASN A 160 -6.86 8.74 10.90
C ASN A 160 -8.08 9.02 11.81
N THR A 161 -9.27 9.08 11.22
CA THR A 161 -10.59 9.14 11.90
C THR A 161 -11.41 7.88 11.64
N ALA A 162 -12.44 7.62 12.47
CA ALA A 162 -13.31 6.44 12.33
C ALA A 162 -14.11 6.39 11.01
N GLU A 163 -14.20 7.52 10.29
CA GLU A 163 -14.81 7.59 8.95
C GLU A 163 -13.92 6.94 7.88
N ASN A 164 -12.62 6.86 8.12
CA ASN A 164 -11.68 6.17 7.23
C ASN A 164 -11.76 4.65 7.49
N PRO A 165 -12.16 3.81 6.50
CA PRO A 165 -12.23 2.35 6.70
C PRO A 165 -10.86 1.73 7.03
N ALA A 166 -9.76 2.40 6.65
CA ALA A 166 -8.40 1.97 6.93
C ALA A 166 -7.85 2.50 8.26
N TRP A 167 -8.68 3.15 9.09
CA TRP A 167 -8.35 3.71 10.39
C TRP A 167 -7.82 2.70 11.39
N VAL A 168 -6.96 3.16 12.30
CA VAL A 168 -6.51 2.39 13.47
C VAL A 168 -6.74 3.21 14.75
N PRO A 169 -7.35 2.63 15.81
CA PRO A 169 -7.52 3.28 17.10
C PRO A 169 -6.24 3.88 17.67
N GLN A 170 -6.34 5.06 18.28
CA GLN A 170 -5.29 5.58 19.15
C GLN A 170 -5.43 4.84 20.49
N GLU A 171 -4.44 4.00 20.82
CA GLU A 171 -4.31 3.39 22.16
C GLU A 171 -3.82 4.43 23.18
#